data_AF-A0A1F6Y3Y6-F1
#
_entry.id   AF-A0A1F6Y3Y6-F1
#
_cell.length_a   1.000
_cell.length_b   1.000
_cell.length_c   1.000
_cell.angle_alpha   90.00
_cell.angle_beta   90.00
_cell.angle_gamma   90.00
#
_symmetry.space_group_name_H-M   'P 1'
#
loop_
_entity.id
_entity.type
_entity.pdbx_description
1 polymer ?
#
loop_
_entity_poly.entity_id
_entity_poly.type
_entity_poly.pdbx_seq_one_letter_code
_entity_poly.pdbx_strand_id
1 'polypeptide(L)'
;MTEKLKEIIKEEVMKLPKEMQEAMNALDWASITEEIGKKYLLNEGEINDLQAETLTVLIGLTDPDLYAIDIENEIGTTKEDAKKIVDEVSEKVFTPISNLWEENIKKNLKSKNSDAGQNLDFVLSGGDYSAFMEKRETPTTPPTLADIEANRQKINMPENNSKTI
;
A
#
# COMPACT_ATOMS: atom_id res chain seq x y z
N MET A 1 -16.96 20.04 -3.00
CA MET A 1 -15.63 20.04 -2.35
C MET A 1 -15.28 21.39 -1.74
N THR A 2 -15.03 21.42 -0.44
CA THR A 2 -14.58 22.63 0.28
C THR A 2 -13.12 22.99 -0.05
N GLU A 3 -12.74 24.27 0.09
CA GLU A 3 -11.35 24.70 -0.16
C GLU A 3 -10.35 24.03 0.79
N LYS A 4 -10.72 23.83 2.06
CA LYS A 4 -9.90 23.11 3.04
C LYS A 4 -9.60 21.68 2.61
N LEU A 5 -10.60 20.97 2.08
CA LEU A 5 -10.41 19.59 1.61
C LEU A 5 -9.49 19.54 0.38
N LYS A 6 -9.60 20.50 -0.55
CA LYS A 6 -8.68 20.61 -1.70
C LYS A 6 -7.23 20.80 -1.27
N GLU A 7 -6.98 21.62 -0.25
CA GLU A 7 -5.63 21.83 0.30
C GLU A 7 -5.07 20.54 0.90
N ILE A 8 -5.85 19.83 1.72
CA ILE A 8 -5.46 18.54 2.31
C ILE A 8 -5.14 17.51 1.22
N ILE A 9 -6.00 17.36 0.21
CA ILE A 9 -5.77 16.46 -0.92
C ILE A 9 -4.42 16.75 -1.57
N LYS A 10 -4.14 18.03 -1.86
CA LYS A 10 -2.89 18.42 -2.50
C LYS A 10 -1.68 18.07 -1.62
N GLU A 11 -1.74 18.36 -0.33
CA GLU A 11 -0.65 18.09 0.61
C GLU A 11 -0.36 16.60 0.77
N GLU A 12 -1.40 15.77 0.90
CA GLU A 12 -1.23 14.32 1.07
C GLU A 12 -0.76 13.64 -0.22
N VAL A 13 -1.33 14.02 -1.37
CA VAL A 13 -0.90 13.47 -2.67
C VAL A 13 0.56 13.80 -2.94
N MET A 14 1.04 15.00 -2.60
CA MET A 14 2.45 15.37 -2.79
C MET A 14 3.45 14.50 -2.01
N LYS A 15 3.01 13.79 -0.96
CA LYS A 15 3.86 12.90 -0.16
C LYS A 15 3.99 11.50 -0.76
N LEU A 16 3.13 11.14 -1.72
CA LEU A 16 3.11 9.81 -2.33
C LEU A 16 4.28 9.61 -3.31
N PRO A 17 4.63 8.36 -3.65
CA PRO A 17 5.53 8.08 -4.76
C PRO A 17 5.05 8.71 -6.07
N LYS A 18 5.98 9.13 -6.92
CA LYS A 18 5.69 9.86 -8.16
C LYS A 18 4.72 9.09 -9.07
N GLU A 19 4.87 7.78 -9.17
CA GLU A 19 4.04 6.91 -9.98
C GLU A 19 2.57 6.93 -9.52
N MET A 20 2.34 7.04 -8.21
CA MET A 20 1.01 7.13 -7.61
C MET A 20 0.43 8.54 -7.77
N GLN A 21 1.25 9.58 -7.60
CA GLN A 21 0.84 10.96 -7.90
C GLN A 21 0.36 11.09 -9.35
N GLU A 22 1.10 10.52 -10.30
CA GLU A 22 0.75 10.53 -11.72
C GLU A 22 -0.56 9.76 -11.98
N ALA A 23 -0.76 8.61 -11.34
CA ALA A 23 -1.99 7.83 -11.46
C ALA A 23 -3.22 8.59 -10.92
N MET A 24 -3.10 9.18 -9.73
CA MET A 24 -4.19 9.96 -9.11
C MET A 24 -4.51 11.24 -9.90
N ASN A 25 -3.51 11.90 -10.49
CA ASN A 25 -3.73 13.10 -11.29
C ASN A 25 -4.28 12.81 -12.70
N ALA A 26 -4.14 11.57 -13.19
CA ALA A 26 -4.63 11.16 -14.50
C ALA A 26 -6.15 10.87 -14.50
N LEU A 27 -6.77 10.72 -13.34
CA LEU A 27 -8.20 10.49 -13.18
C LEU A 27 -8.81 11.58 -12.29
N ASP A 28 -9.89 12.20 -12.75
CA ASP A 28 -10.66 13.15 -11.93
C ASP A 28 -11.58 12.41 -10.95
N TRP A 29 -10.97 11.69 -10.01
CA TRP A 29 -11.67 10.89 -9.01
C TRP A 29 -12.57 11.73 -8.11
N ALA A 30 -12.24 13.00 -7.90
CA ALA A 30 -13.04 13.94 -7.12
C ALA A 30 -14.40 14.21 -7.80
N SER A 31 -14.40 14.49 -9.11
CA SER A 31 -15.65 14.65 -9.86
C SER A 31 -16.44 13.34 -9.95
N ILE A 32 -15.77 12.20 -10.12
CA ILE A 32 -16.43 10.88 -10.17
C ILE A 32 -17.14 10.56 -8.85
N THR A 33 -16.48 10.78 -7.72
CA THR A 33 -17.08 10.58 -6.38
C THR A 33 -18.22 11.55 -6.12
N GLU A 34 -18.13 12.79 -6.61
CA GLU A 34 -19.25 13.75 -6.55
C GLU A 34 -20.47 13.27 -7.35
N GLU A 35 -20.27 12.74 -8.56
CA GLU A 35 -21.35 12.16 -9.37
C GLU A 35 -21.99 10.94 -8.71
N ILE A 36 -21.18 10.07 -8.09
CA ILE A 36 -21.67 8.93 -7.31
C ILE A 36 -22.50 9.43 -6.13
N GLY A 37 -21.99 10.36 -5.32
CA GLY A 37 -22.76 10.88 -4.18
C GLY A 37 -24.09 11.52 -4.59
N LYS A 38 -24.10 12.30 -5.68
CA LYS A 38 -25.34 12.86 -6.25
C LYS A 38 -26.34 11.77 -6.68
N LYS A 39 -25.86 10.68 -7.26
CA LYS A 39 -26.71 9.53 -7.66
C LYS A 39 -27.41 8.90 -6.46
N TYR A 40 -26.75 8.86 -5.30
CA TYR A 40 -27.30 8.35 -4.04
C TYR A 40 -27.99 9.43 -3.19
N LEU A 41 -28.28 10.59 -3.77
CA LEU A 41 -28.97 11.71 -3.11
C LEU A 41 -28.25 12.26 -1.88
N LEU A 42 -26.93 12.08 -1.81
CA LEU A 42 -26.10 12.67 -0.77
C LEU A 42 -26.13 14.20 -0.89
N ASN A 43 -26.18 14.87 0.25
CA ASN A 43 -26.06 16.32 0.32
C ASN A 43 -24.59 16.76 0.14
N GLU A 44 -24.36 18.07 0.03
CA GLU A 44 -23.00 18.59 -0.23
C GLU A 44 -22.00 18.23 0.87
N GLY A 45 -22.42 18.19 2.14
CA GLY A 45 -21.59 17.75 3.26
C GLY A 45 -21.19 16.29 3.12
N GLU A 46 -22.18 15.42 2.96
CA GLU A 46 -22.01 13.97 2.76
C GLU A 46 -21.14 13.63 1.54
N ILE A 47 -21.24 14.41 0.47
CA ILE A 47 -20.36 14.27 -0.71
C ILE A 47 -18.90 14.63 -0.36
N ASN A 48 -18.69 15.67 0.44
CA ASN A 48 -17.33 16.02 0.88
C ASN A 48 -16.75 14.92 1.78
N ASP A 49 -17.59 14.31 2.63
CA ASP A 49 -17.19 13.20 3.49
C ASP A 49 -16.86 11.95 2.65
N LEU A 50 -17.67 11.62 1.64
CA LEU A 50 -17.35 10.57 0.65
C LEU A 50 -16.00 10.83 -0.03
N GLN A 51 -15.74 12.07 -0.43
CA GLN A 51 -14.45 12.45 -1.06
C GLN A 51 -13.28 12.30 -0.09
N ALA A 52 -13.47 12.65 1.19
CA ALA A 52 -12.46 12.49 2.22
C ALA A 52 -12.17 11.00 2.49
N GLU A 53 -13.19 10.17 2.67
CA GLU A 53 -13.01 8.72 2.88
C GLU A 53 -12.44 8.02 1.64
N THR A 54 -12.78 8.49 0.43
CA THR A 54 -12.14 7.97 -0.78
C THR A 54 -10.65 8.30 -0.79
N LEU A 55 -10.28 9.52 -0.38
CA LEU A 55 -8.87 9.93 -0.30
C LEU A 55 -8.10 9.06 0.69
N THR A 56 -8.64 8.82 1.90
CA THR A 56 -7.95 8.03 2.94
C THR A 56 -7.62 6.62 2.46
N VAL A 57 -8.52 5.99 1.71
CA VAL A 57 -8.25 4.69 1.06
C VAL A 57 -7.18 4.82 -0.03
N LEU A 58 -7.29 5.82 -0.92
CA LEU A 58 -6.33 6.01 -2.02
C LEU A 58 -4.89 6.23 -1.53
N ILE A 59 -4.72 6.92 -0.40
CA ILE A 59 -3.39 7.18 0.17
C ILE A 59 -2.96 6.11 1.18
N GLY A 60 -3.78 5.07 1.39
CA GLY A 60 -3.46 3.92 2.25
C GLY A 60 -3.54 4.19 3.75
N LEU A 61 -4.29 5.21 4.18
CA LEU A 61 -4.60 5.44 5.60
C LEU A 61 -5.73 4.54 6.10
N THR A 62 -6.69 4.23 5.22
CA THR A 62 -7.83 3.36 5.52
C THR A 62 -7.71 2.07 4.74
N ASP A 63 -7.97 0.94 5.41
CA ASP A 63 -8.04 -0.37 4.77
C ASP A 63 -9.29 -0.43 3.85
N PRO A 64 -9.16 -0.84 2.58
CA PRO A 64 -10.31 -0.97 1.67
C PRO A 64 -11.45 -1.83 2.22
N ASP A 65 -11.17 -2.82 3.07
CA ASP A 65 -12.20 -3.67 3.69
C ASP A 65 -13.03 -2.92 4.74
N LEU A 66 -12.50 -1.84 5.30
CA LEU A 66 -13.19 -0.97 6.25
C LEU A 66 -13.99 0.14 5.57
N TYR A 67 -13.69 0.42 4.30
CA TYR A 67 -14.29 1.55 3.59
C TYR A 67 -15.83 1.54 3.62
N ALA A 68 -16.48 0.39 3.43
CA ALA A 68 -17.94 0.31 3.50
C ALA A 68 -18.51 0.64 4.89
N ILE A 69 -17.78 0.31 5.95
CA ILE A 69 -18.15 0.61 7.34
C ILE A 69 -17.98 2.12 7.60
N ASP A 70 -16.91 2.71 7.10
CA ASP A 70 -16.64 4.14 7.25
C ASP A 70 -17.69 4.98 6.50
N ILE A 71 -18.08 4.56 5.30
CA ILE A 71 -19.19 5.18 4.55
C ILE A 71 -20.54 5.06 5.28
N GLU A 72 -20.82 3.92 5.92
CA GLU A 72 -22.04 3.76 6.72
C GLU A 72 -22.05 4.72 7.92
N ASN A 73 -20.93 4.81 8.63
CA ASN A 73 -20.81 5.57 9.88
C ASN A 73 -20.73 7.09 9.67
N GLU A 74 -19.90 7.55 8.75
CA GLU A 74 -19.59 8.97 8.57
C GLU A 74 -20.62 9.70 7.71
N ILE A 75 -21.22 8.99 6.75
CA ILE A 75 -22.16 9.59 5.78
C ILE A 75 -23.62 9.33 6.19
N GLY A 76 -23.86 8.45 7.18
CA GLY A 76 -25.21 8.14 7.67
C GLY A 76 -26.06 7.37 6.66
N THR A 77 -25.43 6.60 5.78
CA THR A 77 -26.10 5.79 4.77
C THR A 77 -26.61 4.48 5.36
N THR A 78 -27.53 3.81 4.66
CA THR A 78 -27.85 2.41 5.02
C THR A 78 -26.70 1.50 4.62
N LYS A 79 -26.50 0.40 5.34
CA LYS A 79 -25.51 -0.63 4.97
C LYS A 79 -25.61 -1.09 3.50
N GLU A 80 -26.83 -1.17 2.96
CA GLU A 80 -27.04 -1.56 1.57
C GLU A 80 -26.55 -0.50 0.59
N ASP A 81 -26.85 0.78 0.86
CA ASP A 81 -26.41 1.89 0.01
C ASP A 81 -24.91 2.12 0.13
N ALA A 82 -24.34 2.02 1.33
CA ALA A 82 -22.90 2.07 1.57
C ALA A 82 -22.18 1.05 0.68
N LYS A 83 -22.65 -0.20 0.66
CA LYS A 83 -22.09 -1.25 -0.19
C LYS A 83 -22.15 -0.88 -1.68
N LYS A 84 -23.29 -0.38 -2.17
CA LYS A 84 -23.43 0.00 -3.59
C LYS A 84 -22.55 1.19 -3.97
N ILE A 85 -22.41 2.16 -3.07
CA ILE A 85 -21.47 3.29 -3.23
C ILE A 85 -20.05 2.77 -3.35
N VAL A 86 -19.63 1.88 -2.43
CA VAL A 86 -18.30 1.25 -2.46
C VAL A 86 -18.06 0.47 -3.75
N ASP A 87 -19.03 -0.32 -4.20
CA ASP A 87 -18.92 -1.08 -5.46
C ASP A 87 -18.69 -0.13 -6.66
N GLU A 88 -19.41 1.00 -6.72
CA GLU A 88 -19.24 1.98 -7.79
C GLU A 88 -17.92 2.77 -7.70
N VAL A 89 -17.50 3.16 -6.49
CA VAL A 89 -16.21 3.84 -6.30
C VAL A 89 -15.07 2.88 -6.63
N SER A 90 -15.18 1.62 -6.24
CA SER A 90 -14.18 0.58 -6.56
C SER A 90 -14.02 0.39 -8.07
N GLU A 91 -15.14 0.31 -8.80
CA GLU A 91 -15.14 0.16 -10.25
C GLU A 91 -14.62 1.41 -10.97
N LYS A 92 -15.06 2.60 -10.57
CA LYS A 92 -14.83 3.85 -11.33
C LYS A 92 -13.60 4.63 -10.88
N VAL A 93 -13.10 4.38 -9.67
CA VAL A 93 -11.99 5.14 -9.05
C VAL A 93 -10.83 4.23 -8.70
N PHE A 94 -11.04 3.24 -7.82
CA PHE A 94 -9.92 2.43 -7.32
C PHE A 94 -9.30 1.56 -8.40
N THR A 95 -10.13 0.85 -9.18
CA THR A 95 -9.64 -0.04 -10.25
C THR A 95 -8.84 0.73 -11.32
N PRO A 96 -9.34 1.86 -11.88
CA PRO A 96 -8.58 2.62 -12.87
C PRO A 96 -7.27 3.22 -12.31
N ILE A 97 -7.28 3.75 -11.08
CA ILE A 97 -6.07 4.30 -10.45
C ILE A 97 -5.05 3.19 -10.20
N SER A 98 -5.48 2.04 -9.69
CA SER A 98 -4.60 0.88 -9.45
C SER A 98 -3.93 0.41 -10.75
N ASN A 99 -4.70 0.29 -11.84
CA ASN A 99 -4.18 -0.06 -13.16
C ASN A 99 -3.15 0.97 -13.67
N LEU A 100 -3.45 2.27 -13.55
CA LEU A 100 -2.54 3.34 -13.95
C LEU A 100 -1.25 3.33 -13.12
N TRP A 101 -1.35 3.09 -11.81
CA TRP A 101 -0.20 3.01 -10.93
C TRP A 101 0.71 1.83 -11.29
N GLU A 102 0.14 0.64 -11.50
CA GLU A 102 0.88 -0.52 -11.98
C GLU A 102 1.59 -0.26 -13.31
N GLU A 103 0.91 0.37 -14.26
CA GLU A 103 1.50 0.74 -15.54
C GLU A 103 2.66 1.71 -15.38
N ASN A 104 2.52 2.72 -14.53
CA ASN A 104 3.54 3.73 -14.27
C ASN A 104 4.80 3.09 -13.65
N ILE A 105 4.61 2.17 -12.69
CA ILE A 105 5.71 1.37 -12.11
C ILE A 105 6.40 0.55 -13.21
N LYS A 106 5.63 -0.22 -14.00
CA LYS A 106 6.18 -1.07 -15.09
C LYS A 106 6.95 -0.23 -16.11
N LYS A 107 6.47 0.96 -16.49
CA LYS A 107 7.15 1.90 -17.41
C LYS A 107 8.46 2.41 -16.80
N ASN A 108 8.46 2.82 -15.54
CA ASN A 108 9.66 3.31 -14.85
C ASN A 108 10.75 2.23 -14.79
N LEU A 109 10.40 0.98 -14.46
CA LEU A 109 11.36 -0.12 -14.38
C LEU A 109 11.94 -0.53 -15.74
N LYS A 110 11.11 -0.60 -16.80
CA LYS A 110 11.58 -0.90 -18.16
C LYS A 110 12.60 0.12 -18.66
N SER A 111 12.52 1.36 -18.20
CA SER A 111 13.48 2.42 -18.55
C SER A 111 14.84 2.27 -17.83
N LYS A 112 14.92 1.47 -16.75
CA LYS A 112 16.13 1.33 -15.90
C LYS A 112 16.91 0.02 -16.09
N ASN A 113 16.32 -1.08 -16.54
CA ASN A 113 17.02 -2.31 -16.99
C ASN A 113 16.02 -3.37 -17.51
N SER A 114 16.32 -4.07 -18.60
CA SER A 114 15.38 -5.02 -19.24
C SER A 114 15.06 -6.27 -18.41
N ASP A 115 15.90 -6.61 -17.43
CA ASP A 115 15.74 -7.79 -16.55
C ASP A 115 14.89 -7.48 -15.29
N ALA A 116 14.61 -6.21 -15.01
CA ALA A 116 13.85 -5.79 -13.81
C ALA A 116 12.36 -6.15 -13.88
N GLY A 117 11.81 -6.35 -15.08
CA GLY A 117 10.40 -6.70 -15.27
C GLY A 117 10.03 -8.06 -14.68
N GLN A 118 10.90 -9.06 -14.81
CA GLN A 118 10.65 -10.41 -14.26
C GLN A 118 10.70 -10.43 -12.74
N ASN A 119 11.61 -9.65 -12.15
CA ASN A 119 11.72 -9.53 -10.69
C ASN A 119 10.52 -8.80 -10.07
N LEU A 120 9.92 -7.84 -10.79
CA LEU A 120 8.71 -7.15 -10.30
C LEU A 120 7.49 -8.07 -10.32
N ASP A 121 7.24 -8.78 -11.42
CA ASP A 121 6.12 -9.72 -11.50
C ASP A 121 6.24 -10.78 -10.40
N PHE A 122 7.45 -11.25 -10.09
CA PHE A 122 7.72 -12.11 -8.95
C PHE A 122 7.38 -11.44 -7.60
N VAL A 123 7.80 -10.18 -7.37
CA VAL A 123 7.52 -9.48 -6.11
C VAL A 123 6.03 -9.18 -5.91
N LEU A 124 5.35 -8.69 -6.95
CA LEU A 124 3.94 -8.31 -6.89
C LEU A 124 3.00 -9.52 -6.86
N SER A 125 3.35 -10.63 -7.52
CA SER A 125 2.60 -11.88 -7.42
C SER A 125 2.83 -12.63 -6.11
N GLY A 126 3.75 -12.16 -5.26
CA GLY A 126 4.15 -12.86 -4.04
C GLY A 126 4.85 -14.19 -4.33
N GLY A 127 5.66 -14.24 -5.40
CA GLY A 127 6.41 -15.42 -5.83
C GLY A 127 7.20 -16.08 -4.70
N ASP A 128 7.56 -17.35 -4.86
CA ASP A 128 8.16 -18.16 -3.80
C ASP A 128 9.54 -17.62 -3.35
N TYR A 129 9.54 -16.76 -2.35
CA TYR A 129 10.74 -16.17 -1.75
C TYR A 129 11.67 -17.22 -1.12
N SER A 130 11.24 -18.48 -0.98
CA SER A 130 12.09 -19.58 -0.48
C SER A 130 13.34 -19.80 -1.32
N ALA A 131 13.31 -19.44 -2.61
CA ALA A 131 14.48 -19.49 -3.49
C ALA A 131 15.60 -18.50 -3.08
N PHE A 132 15.23 -17.43 -2.36
CA PHE A 132 16.16 -16.40 -1.88
C PHE A 132 16.47 -16.52 -0.38
N MET A 133 15.76 -17.40 0.32
CA MET A 133 16.05 -17.72 1.72
C MET A 133 17.21 -18.72 1.76
N GLU A 134 18.32 -18.32 2.39
CA GLU A 134 19.39 -19.25 2.70
C GLU A 134 18.81 -20.37 3.58
N LYS A 135 18.85 -21.60 3.06
CA LYS A 135 18.31 -22.78 3.72
C LYS A 135 19.15 -23.04 4.98
N ARG A 136 18.78 -22.39 6.09
CA ARG A 136 19.38 -22.69 7.38
C ARG A 136 18.99 -24.12 7.70
N GLU A 137 19.95 -25.03 7.63
CA GLU A 137 19.78 -26.36 8.21
C GLU A 137 19.44 -26.14 9.68
N THR A 138 18.18 -26.36 10.05
CA THR A 138 17.80 -26.43 11.44
C THR A 138 18.55 -27.64 12.01
N PRO A 139 19.37 -27.48 13.05
CA PRO A 139 19.97 -28.63 13.71
C PRO A 139 18.81 -29.53 14.18
N THR A 140 18.69 -30.71 13.58
CA THR A 140 17.65 -31.70 13.92
C THR A 140 17.87 -32.32 15.30
N THR A 141 18.99 -32.00 15.93
CA THR A 141 19.32 -32.32 17.31
C THR A 141 19.53 -31.03 18.10
N PRO A 142 18.94 -30.93 19.31
CA PRO A 142 19.27 -29.86 20.25
C PRO A 142 20.79 -29.79 20.45
N PRO A 143 21.40 -28.59 20.48
CA PRO A 143 22.82 -28.45 20.74
C PRO A 143 23.16 -29.13 22.06
N THR A 144 24.21 -29.96 22.04
CA THR A 144 24.69 -30.62 23.24
C THR A 144 25.28 -29.60 24.21
N LEU A 145 25.42 -29.96 25.48
CA LEU A 145 26.11 -29.12 26.47
C LEU A 145 27.53 -28.73 26.01
N ALA A 146 28.22 -29.62 25.29
CA ALA A 146 29.53 -29.35 24.71
C ALA A 146 29.47 -28.27 23.62
N ASP A 147 28.43 -28.29 22.77
CA ASP A 147 28.21 -27.27 21.74
C ASP A 147 27.92 -25.89 22.34
N ILE A 148 27.16 -25.87 23.45
CA ILE A 148 26.83 -24.66 24.20
C ILE A 148 28.07 -24.09 24.89
N GLU A 149 28.91 -24.94 25.48
CA GLU A 149 30.16 -24.51 26.13
C GLU A 149 31.22 -24.03 25.14
N ALA A 150 31.36 -24.71 23.99
CA ALA A 150 32.25 -24.28 22.91
C ALA A 150 31.86 -22.91 22.34
N ASN A 151 30.56 -22.66 22.17
CA ASN A 151 30.08 -21.34 21.76
C ASN A 151 30.31 -20.29 22.86
N ARG A 152 30.10 -20.62 24.13
CA ARG A 152 30.33 -19.69 25.24
C ARG A 152 31.82 -19.28 25.36
N GLN A 153 32.75 -20.19 25.04
CA GLN A 153 34.19 -19.88 25.02
C GLN A 153 34.58 -18.99 23.83
N LYS A 154 34.00 -19.20 22.65
CA LYS A 154 34.24 -18.33 21.48
C LYS A 154 33.78 -16.88 21.70
N ILE A 155 32.69 -16.69 22.43
CA ILE A 155 32.14 -15.35 22.72
C ILE A 155 32.99 -14.60 23.77
N ASN A 156 33.75 -15.33 24.61
CA ASN A 156 34.53 -14.75 25.72
C ASN A 156 36.04 -14.64 25.45
N MET A 157 36.53 -14.90 24.23
CA MET A 157 37.93 -14.58 23.89
C MET A 157 38.04 -13.07 23.60
N PRO A 158 38.92 -12.32 24.29
CA PRO A 158 39.18 -10.93 23.92
C PRO A 158 39.81 -10.91 22.52
N GLU A 159 39.25 -10.10 21.61
CA GLU A 159 39.86 -9.81 20.31
C GLU A 159 41.30 -9.34 20.54
N ASN A 160 42.27 -10.21 20.21
CA ASN A 160 43.66 -9.84 20.22
C ASN A 160 43.90 -8.96 18.98
N ASN A 161 43.65 -7.66 19.15
CA ASN A 161 43.95 -6.64 18.16
C ASN A 161 45.47 -6.44 18.07
N SER A 162 46.19 -7.42 17.53
CA SER A 162 47.54 -7.21 17.03
C SER A 162 47.46 -6.49 15.69
N LYS A 163 47.46 -5.16 15.77
CA LYS A 163 47.99 -4.32 14.69
C LYS A 163 49.41 -4.78 14.37
N THR A 164 49.71 -5.00 13.10
CA THR A 164 51.10 -4.94 12.61
C THR A 164 51.10 -4.23 11.27
N ILE A 165 51.49 -2.95 11.37
CA ILE A 165 52.28 -2.08 10.49
C ILE A 165 52.39 -2.49 9.02
#